data_AF-A0A3P8WLT8-F1
#
_entry.id   AF-A0A3P8WLT8-F1
#
_cell.length_a   1.000
_cell.length_b   1.000
_cell.length_c   1.000
_cell.angle_alpha   90.00
_cell.angle_beta   90.00
_cell.angle_gamma   90.00
#
_symmetry.space_group_name_H-M   'P 1'
#
loop_
_entity.id
_entity.type
_entity.pdbx_description
1 polymer ?
#
loop_
_entity_poly.entity_id
_entity_poly.type
_entity_poly.pdbx_seq_one_letter_code
_entity_poly.pdbx_strand_id
1 'polypeptide(L)'
;DILDGGEKKLAGFYRQNRIPEEMEKALNRLFFKQPEDVHGYLASYFTKLSAAPRINRLNGRKVYDTRGQLSVEVEVFCIICNEEQNVCSASVSSCFGSNEYSVDWKPNCQERAEHVKTAIEWINEPLNDMLKGYNPCDQSQIDHLLSKFFMTQYLEWKDILQRKEEEKIYGSGESDDGCPPPTAAAPTKEKRGDTKKTTSIEKALPPTEPTEPVVPGSLGIGSVSLAVAKAGAKVQGIPLYKHIASLKTQETPAQLHIPICLVTLMSCGKGSPGKLRLMEEVILIPKAGQSVTELQKEMMKIMNASTKAGAVMHDSGAPILGFERAEQPLELVAEASANLGLALGAEIYLAVNCAAAELMDHSKGKYEVATGMFKSPDELLDLYQSLINKFPALVALINPFRKEDNEQWEKLRNANTDSCSLLFEGKAPPPPAVRGYVVKHIHDTTVSDLVHFASEKQGNRLTDSELQHCVLPPQAVGLGLDYIKLGGLIGAERMTKYNRLLSIEEELAQRGAQGGMTTRLTVWSQKHAALDSASSTPPFPPSFGPTSGVPRHIAGERTEWRSAQRWRQEQTHTHRAVAVIQLVGTGHIAG
;
A
#
# COMPACT_ATOMS: atom_id res chain seq x y z
N ASP A 1 45.34 -2.90 52.98
CA ASP A 1 44.56 -1.65 52.83
C ASP A 1 44.12 -1.42 51.39
N ILE A 2 44.95 -0.84 50.50
CA ILE A 2 44.52 -0.54 49.12
C ILE A 2 44.03 -1.78 48.35
N LEU A 3 44.74 -2.92 48.48
CA LEU A 3 44.34 -4.19 47.86
C LEU A 3 43.03 -4.75 48.44
N ASP A 4 42.97 -4.89 49.78
CA ASP A 4 41.80 -5.37 50.52
C ASP A 4 40.52 -4.53 50.28
N GLY A 5 40.67 -3.20 50.16
CA GLY A 5 39.58 -2.31 49.75
C GLY A 5 39.14 -2.48 48.29
N GLY A 6 40.03 -2.97 47.42
CA GLY A 6 39.71 -3.36 46.05
C GLY A 6 38.98 -4.70 45.99
N GLU A 7 39.50 -5.73 46.68
CA GLU A 7 38.91 -7.07 46.74
C GLU A 7 37.49 -7.05 47.35
N LYS A 8 37.27 -6.27 48.41
CA LYS A 8 35.93 -6.10 48.99
C LYS A 8 34.93 -5.43 48.03
N LYS A 9 35.38 -4.49 47.20
CA LYS A 9 34.55 -3.89 46.13
C LYS A 9 34.27 -4.90 45.00
N LEU A 10 35.27 -5.66 44.57
CA LEU A 10 35.15 -6.70 43.55
C LEU A 10 34.17 -7.81 43.98
N ALA A 11 34.34 -8.35 45.19
CA ALA A 11 33.46 -9.35 45.77
C ALA A 11 32.06 -8.82 46.13
N GLY A 12 31.90 -7.50 46.27
CA GLY A 12 30.60 -6.82 46.32
C GLY A 12 29.94 -6.80 44.95
N PHE A 13 30.64 -6.31 43.92
CA PHE A 13 30.16 -6.22 42.54
C PHE A 13 29.69 -7.59 41.99
N TYR A 14 30.47 -8.65 42.16
CA TYR A 14 30.09 -9.99 41.67
C TYR A 14 28.85 -10.56 42.39
N ARG A 15 28.67 -10.28 43.70
CA ARG A 15 27.46 -10.70 44.43
C ARG A 15 26.24 -9.87 44.04
N GLN A 16 26.38 -8.55 43.92
CA GLN A 16 25.29 -7.65 43.53
C GLN A 16 24.74 -7.98 42.14
N ASN A 17 25.62 -8.36 41.19
CA ASN A 17 25.24 -8.76 39.84
C ASN A 17 25.05 -10.29 39.67
N ARG A 18 25.09 -11.07 40.77
CA ARG A 18 24.87 -12.54 40.80
C ARG A 18 25.73 -13.36 39.84
N ILE A 19 26.90 -12.84 39.46
CA ILE A 19 27.78 -13.41 38.42
C ILE A 19 28.16 -14.88 38.71
N PRO A 20 28.52 -15.30 39.94
CA PRO A 20 28.83 -16.70 40.21
C PRO A 20 27.61 -17.62 40.00
N GLU A 21 26.41 -17.18 40.42
CA GLU A 21 25.18 -17.96 40.30
C GLU A 21 24.80 -18.20 38.83
N GLU A 22 24.99 -17.21 37.96
CA GLU A 22 24.71 -17.36 36.52
C GLU A 22 25.81 -18.10 35.77
N MET A 23 27.09 -17.96 36.17
CA MET A 23 28.15 -18.80 35.61
C MET A 23 27.95 -20.28 35.96
N GLU A 24 27.55 -20.60 37.20
CA GLU A 24 27.25 -21.97 37.59
C GLU A 24 26.06 -22.55 36.80
N LYS A 25 24.97 -21.78 36.63
CA LYS A 25 23.83 -22.17 35.79
C LYS A 25 24.22 -22.39 34.33
N ALA A 26 25.07 -21.53 33.78
CA ALA A 26 25.57 -21.64 32.41
C ALA A 26 26.39 -22.93 32.21
N LEU A 27 27.33 -23.21 33.13
CA LEU A 27 28.19 -24.40 33.10
C LEU A 27 27.40 -25.69 33.33
N ASN A 28 26.47 -25.70 34.29
CA ASN A 28 25.59 -26.85 34.52
C ASN A 28 24.72 -27.14 33.27
N ARG A 29 24.13 -26.12 32.64
CA ARG A 29 23.36 -26.29 31.39
C ARG A 29 24.24 -26.76 30.23
N LEU A 30 25.45 -26.25 30.11
CA LEU A 30 26.44 -26.67 29.11
C LEU A 30 26.77 -28.16 29.28
N PHE A 31 27.05 -28.62 30.51
CA PHE A 31 27.36 -30.03 30.80
C PHE A 31 26.23 -31.00 30.42
N PHE A 32 24.97 -30.62 30.64
CA PHE A 32 23.81 -31.42 30.22
C PHE A 32 23.49 -31.30 28.73
N LYS A 33 23.90 -30.22 28.05
CA LYS A 33 23.61 -30.00 26.62
C LYS A 33 24.67 -30.56 25.67
N GLN A 34 25.93 -30.61 26.11
CA GLN A 34 27.11 -31.05 25.34
C GLN A 34 27.10 -30.55 23.86
N PRO A 35 26.98 -29.23 23.63
CA PRO A 35 27.00 -28.67 22.28
C PRO A 35 28.41 -28.77 21.68
N GLU A 36 28.48 -28.97 20.35
CA GLU A 36 29.76 -29.00 19.62
C GLU A 36 30.53 -27.68 19.76
N ASP A 37 29.84 -26.54 19.62
CA ASP A 37 30.38 -25.23 19.97
C ASP A 37 30.00 -24.81 21.40
N VAL A 38 30.89 -25.15 22.33
CA VAL A 38 30.85 -24.74 23.73
C VAL A 38 30.84 -23.21 23.89
N HIS A 39 31.61 -22.48 23.08
CA HIS A 39 31.79 -21.05 23.24
C HIS A 39 30.61 -20.25 22.67
N GLY A 40 30.10 -20.61 21.49
CA GLY A 40 28.87 -20.07 20.93
C GLY A 40 27.63 -20.38 21.79
N TYR A 41 27.58 -21.55 22.45
CA TYR A 41 26.52 -21.84 23.43
C TYR A 41 26.57 -20.86 24.62
N LEU A 42 27.74 -20.67 25.23
CA LEU A 42 27.91 -19.75 26.36
C LEU A 42 27.66 -18.29 25.94
N ALA A 43 28.12 -17.88 24.75
CA ALA A 43 27.79 -16.56 24.18
C ALA A 43 26.27 -16.40 24.03
N SER A 44 25.58 -17.36 23.40
CA SER A 44 24.11 -17.34 23.25
C SER A 44 23.36 -17.38 24.59
N TYR A 45 23.94 -17.96 25.64
CA TYR A 45 23.40 -17.90 27.01
C TYR A 45 23.53 -16.49 27.58
N PHE A 46 24.73 -15.90 27.57
CA PHE A 46 24.96 -14.58 28.16
C PHE A 46 24.32 -13.44 27.36
N THR A 47 24.19 -13.54 26.03
CA THR A 47 23.39 -12.58 25.23
C THR A 47 21.94 -12.52 25.69
N LYS A 48 21.34 -13.65 26.10
CA LYS A 48 19.96 -13.70 26.64
C LYS A 48 19.82 -13.16 28.06
N LEU A 49 20.95 -12.98 28.77
CA LEU A 49 21.02 -12.29 30.06
C LEU A 49 21.50 -10.83 29.94
N SER A 50 21.88 -10.39 28.74
CA SER A 50 22.34 -9.01 28.51
C SER A 50 21.18 -8.03 28.62
N ALA A 51 21.50 -6.77 28.96
CA ALA A 51 20.50 -5.71 29.04
C ALA A 51 19.80 -5.50 27.70
N ALA A 52 18.50 -5.21 27.73
CA ALA A 52 17.70 -5.00 26.53
C ALA A 52 18.33 -3.93 25.62
N PRO A 53 18.36 -4.16 24.29
CA PRO A 53 18.89 -3.21 23.32
C PRO A 53 18.08 -1.92 23.39
N ARG A 54 18.73 -0.76 23.27
CA ARG A 54 18.08 0.55 23.40
C ARG A 54 18.63 1.59 22.43
N ILE A 55 17.76 2.43 21.87
CA ILE A 55 18.15 3.56 21.03
C ILE A 55 18.97 4.54 21.87
N ASN A 56 20.14 4.96 21.37
CA ASN A 56 21.00 5.95 22.02
C ASN A 56 20.84 7.34 21.40
N ARG A 57 20.69 7.38 20.07
CA ARG A 57 20.47 8.59 19.27
C ARG A 57 20.00 8.24 17.85
N LEU A 58 19.40 9.23 17.21
CA LEU A 58 19.08 9.25 15.79
C LEU A 58 20.07 10.19 15.06
N ASN A 59 20.12 10.10 13.73
CA ASN A 59 20.83 11.06 12.88
C ASN A 59 20.11 11.21 11.54
N GLY A 60 19.43 12.33 11.35
CA GLY A 60 18.78 12.71 10.10
C GLY A 60 19.73 13.47 9.19
N ARG A 61 19.98 12.94 7.98
CA ARG A 61 20.78 13.61 6.94
C ARG A 61 19.98 13.90 5.68
N LYS A 62 20.34 14.99 5.03
CA LYS A 62 19.82 15.39 3.71
C LYS A 62 20.42 14.50 2.63
N VAL A 63 19.57 13.87 1.82
CA VAL A 63 19.98 13.04 0.67
C VAL A 63 19.24 13.47 -0.60
N TYR A 64 19.67 12.95 -1.74
CA TYR A 64 18.97 13.08 -3.02
C TYR A 64 18.38 11.74 -3.42
N ASP A 65 17.17 11.74 -3.99
CA ASP A 65 16.57 10.57 -4.62
C ASP A 65 17.17 10.32 -6.02
N THR A 66 16.70 9.26 -6.69
CA THR A 66 17.07 8.92 -8.08
C THR A 66 16.70 9.98 -9.11
N ARG A 67 15.79 10.90 -8.78
CA ARG A 67 15.31 11.99 -9.64
C ARG A 67 16.07 13.30 -9.37
N GLY A 68 17.05 13.29 -8.46
CA GLY A 68 17.78 14.49 -8.03
C GLY A 68 16.98 15.41 -7.11
N GLN A 69 15.86 14.94 -6.56
CA GLN A 69 15.00 15.67 -5.63
C GLN A 69 15.47 15.43 -4.19
N LEU A 70 15.11 16.34 -3.28
CA LEU A 70 15.53 16.25 -1.89
C LEU A 70 14.67 15.28 -1.07
N SER A 71 15.36 14.44 -0.29
CA SER A 71 14.76 13.58 0.73
C SER A 71 15.63 13.51 1.99
N VAL A 72 15.20 12.70 2.97
CA VAL A 72 15.85 12.50 4.26
C VAL A 72 16.19 11.04 4.45
N GLU A 73 17.36 10.77 5.00
CA GLU A 73 17.77 9.46 5.50
C GLU A 73 18.05 9.54 7.01
N VAL A 74 17.48 8.62 7.78
CA VAL A 74 17.64 8.49 9.22
C VAL A 74 18.56 7.32 9.52
N GLU A 75 19.62 7.53 10.29
CA GLU A 75 20.43 6.47 10.90
C GLU A 75 19.99 6.24 12.36
N VAL A 76 19.96 4.98 12.81
CA VAL A 76 19.61 4.58 14.18
C VAL A 76 20.83 3.97 14.85
N PHE A 77 21.26 4.59 15.96
CA PHE A 77 22.34 4.10 16.80
C PHE A 77 21.76 3.52 18.08
N CYS A 78 22.09 2.28 18.40
CA CYS A 78 21.62 1.60 19.61
C CYS A 78 22.78 1.17 20.48
N ILE A 79 22.55 1.16 21.79
CA ILE A 79 23.39 0.45 22.74
C ILE A 79 22.96 -1.02 22.75
N ILE A 80 23.88 -1.91 22.38
CA ILE A 80 23.73 -3.37 22.35
C ILE A 80 24.92 -3.96 23.11
N CYS A 81 24.70 -4.87 24.06
CA CYS A 81 25.77 -5.41 24.93
C CYS A 81 26.64 -4.33 25.61
N ASN A 82 26.07 -3.15 25.89
CA ASN A 82 26.72 -1.95 26.42
C ASN A 82 27.70 -1.20 25.47
N GLU A 83 27.68 -1.49 24.16
CA GLU A 83 28.40 -0.74 23.12
C GLU A 83 27.43 0.05 22.22
N GLU A 84 27.76 1.28 21.81
CA GLU A 84 27.01 1.97 20.74
C GLU A 84 27.39 1.36 19.39
N GLN A 85 26.39 0.96 18.61
CA GLN A 85 26.57 0.45 17.24
C GLN A 85 25.62 1.18 16.28
N ASN A 86 26.10 1.52 15.07
CA ASN A 86 25.22 1.91 13.96
C ASN A 86 24.45 0.66 13.52
N VAL A 87 23.14 0.66 13.78
CA VAL A 87 22.30 -0.49 13.50
C VAL A 87 21.92 -0.47 12.01
N CYS A 88 21.34 0.62 11.53
CA CYS A 88 20.89 0.74 10.15
C CYS A 88 20.50 2.18 9.79
N SER A 89 20.29 2.41 8.49
CA SER A 89 19.64 3.62 7.99
C SER A 89 18.36 3.33 7.17
N ALA A 90 17.47 4.32 7.09
CA ALA A 90 16.33 4.30 6.16
C ALA A 90 15.94 5.71 5.70
N SER A 91 15.46 5.79 4.47
CA SER A 91 14.76 6.94 3.90
C SER A 91 13.36 6.52 3.47
N VAL A 92 12.40 7.44 3.56
CA VAL A 92 11.08 7.36 2.92
C VAL A 92 11.03 8.41 1.80
N SER A 93 10.14 8.25 0.80
CA SER A 93 10.03 9.23 -0.30
C SER A 93 9.17 10.44 0.07
N SER A 94 9.51 11.60 -0.48
CA SER A 94 8.76 12.84 -0.34
C SER A 94 7.90 13.06 -1.60
N CYS A 95 6.59 12.87 -1.51
CA CYS A 95 5.68 12.96 -2.66
C CYS A 95 4.78 14.20 -2.54
N PHE A 96 5.05 15.25 -3.30
CA PHE A 96 4.39 16.56 -3.14
C PHE A 96 3.39 16.87 -4.26
N GLY A 97 2.20 16.26 -4.14
CA GLY A 97 1.01 16.60 -4.91
C GLY A 97 1.00 16.17 -6.39
N SER A 98 -0.17 16.28 -7.01
CA SER A 98 -0.46 15.94 -8.42
C SER A 98 0.05 17.00 -9.40
N ASN A 99 1.28 17.49 -9.19
CA ASN A 99 1.87 18.57 -10.01
C ASN A 99 3.38 18.40 -10.23
N GLU A 100 3.94 17.21 -9.95
CA GLU A 100 5.35 16.90 -10.28
C GLU A 100 5.63 16.90 -11.79
N TYR A 101 4.58 16.85 -12.62
CA TYR A 101 4.64 16.97 -14.08
C TYR A 101 4.59 18.42 -14.60
N SER A 102 4.57 19.44 -13.72
CA SER A 102 4.62 20.85 -14.14
C SER A 102 6.01 21.25 -14.65
N VAL A 103 6.04 22.03 -15.74
CA VAL A 103 7.28 22.50 -16.38
C VAL A 103 8.05 23.50 -15.48
N ASP A 104 7.36 24.21 -14.59
CA ASP A 104 7.96 25.12 -13.62
C ASP A 104 8.44 24.38 -12.35
N TRP A 105 9.62 23.76 -12.46
CA TRP A 105 10.29 23.04 -11.37
C TRP A 105 10.69 23.90 -10.17
N LYS A 106 10.91 25.21 -10.38
CA LYS A 106 11.58 26.11 -9.43
C LYS A 106 10.88 26.30 -8.07
N PRO A 107 9.56 26.61 -7.97
CA PRO A 107 8.92 26.81 -6.67
C PRO A 107 8.84 25.53 -5.83
N ASN A 108 8.53 24.39 -6.46
CA ASN A 108 8.41 23.08 -5.78
C ASN A 108 9.73 22.67 -5.10
N CYS A 109 10.88 23.01 -5.70
CA CYS A 109 12.19 22.76 -5.08
C CYS A 109 12.41 23.50 -3.74
N GLN A 110 11.85 24.70 -3.54
CA GLN A 110 12.03 25.46 -2.30
C GLN A 110 11.16 24.90 -1.17
N GLU A 111 9.87 24.64 -1.44
CA GLU A 111 8.94 24.00 -0.51
C GLU A 111 9.47 22.63 -0.05
N ARG A 112 9.87 21.77 -1.00
CA ARG A 112 10.51 20.49 -0.71
C ARG A 112 11.80 20.63 0.10
N ALA A 113 12.61 21.67 -0.13
CA ALA A 113 13.82 21.93 0.66
C ALA A 113 13.51 22.33 2.11
N GLU A 114 12.46 23.13 2.32
CA GLU A 114 11.99 23.53 3.65
C GLU A 114 11.39 22.33 4.42
N HIS A 115 10.56 21.51 3.77
CA HIS A 115 10.00 20.30 4.39
C HIS A 115 11.09 19.29 4.79
N VAL A 116 12.13 19.13 3.96
CA VAL A 116 13.31 18.30 4.26
C VAL A 116 14.16 18.90 5.39
N LYS A 117 14.29 20.23 5.47
CA LYS A 117 14.98 20.91 6.58
C LYS A 117 14.25 20.69 7.91
N THR A 118 12.94 20.96 7.96
CA THR A 118 12.12 20.74 9.16
C THR A 118 12.09 19.28 9.59
N ALA A 119 12.11 18.33 8.64
CA ALA A 119 12.20 16.90 8.98
C ALA A 119 13.53 16.57 9.68
N ILE A 120 14.65 17.10 9.19
CA ILE A 120 15.97 16.91 9.79
C ILE A 120 16.04 17.56 11.19
N GLU A 121 15.46 18.74 11.36
CA GLU A 121 15.33 19.42 12.66
C GLU A 121 14.53 18.57 13.65
N TRP A 122 13.36 18.05 13.25
CA TRP A 122 12.56 17.13 14.05
C TRP A 122 13.33 15.85 14.44
N ILE A 123 14.04 15.23 13.49
CA ILE A 123 14.78 13.98 13.73
C ILE A 123 15.92 14.19 14.73
N ASN A 124 16.70 15.27 14.58
CA ASN A 124 17.94 15.47 15.33
C ASN A 124 17.73 16.04 16.74
N GLU A 125 16.61 16.74 16.98
CA GLU A 125 16.29 17.31 18.30
C GLU A 125 15.11 16.56 18.97
N PRO A 126 13.82 16.90 18.76
CA PRO A 126 12.73 16.35 19.59
C PRO A 126 12.52 14.84 19.43
N LEU A 127 12.67 14.27 18.23
CA LEU A 127 12.50 12.82 18.03
C LEU A 127 13.69 12.02 18.57
N ASN A 128 14.91 12.57 18.45
CA ASN A 128 16.13 11.99 19.04
C ASN A 128 15.98 11.85 20.56
N ASP A 129 15.58 12.92 21.23
CA ASP A 129 15.47 12.94 22.70
C ASP A 129 14.23 12.17 23.19
N MET A 130 13.11 12.22 22.46
CA MET A 130 11.89 11.46 22.79
C MET A 130 12.09 9.94 22.71
N LEU A 131 12.84 9.44 21.72
CA LEU A 131 13.01 8.00 21.49
C LEU A 131 14.27 7.41 22.16
N LYS A 132 15.05 8.25 22.86
CA LYS A 132 16.25 7.82 23.58
C LYS A 132 15.91 6.87 24.73
N GLY A 133 16.59 5.74 24.79
CA GLY A 133 16.39 4.70 25.80
C GLY A 133 15.30 3.67 25.46
N TYR A 134 14.48 3.88 24.44
CA TYR A 134 13.46 2.91 24.02
C TYR A 134 14.07 1.70 23.30
N ASN A 135 13.43 0.55 23.41
CA ASN A 135 13.84 -0.69 22.75
C ASN A 135 13.43 -0.67 21.26
N PRO A 136 14.36 -0.79 20.30
CA PRO A 136 14.06 -0.74 18.87
C PRO A 136 13.23 -1.94 18.37
N CYS A 137 12.95 -2.94 19.21
CA CYS A 137 12.04 -4.04 18.88
C CYS A 137 10.56 -3.68 19.11
N ASP A 138 10.27 -2.71 19.98
CA ASP A 138 8.91 -2.40 20.44
C ASP A 138 8.23 -1.37 19.52
N GLN A 139 8.17 -1.73 18.23
CA GLN A 139 7.77 -0.84 17.13
C GLN A 139 6.45 -0.10 17.39
N SER A 140 5.43 -0.78 17.92
CA SER A 140 4.12 -0.18 18.19
C SER A 140 4.13 0.88 19.30
N GLN A 141 5.06 0.80 20.26
CA GLN A 141 5.25 1.84 21.26
C GLN A 141 5.93 3.06 20.66
N ILE A 142 6.95 2.84 19.83
CA ILE A 142 7.70 3.91 19.16
C ILE A 142 6.81 4.63 18.13
N ASP A 143 6.06 3.89 17.32
CA ASP A 143 5.12 4.46 16.36
C ASP A 143 3.98 5.22 17.06
N HIS A 144 3.48 4.75 18.21
CA HIS A 144 2.50 5.51 19.00
C HIS A 144 3.05 6.86 19.49
N LEU A 145 4.32 6.91 19.90
CA LEU A 145 5.00 8.16 20.27
C LEU A 145 5.20 9.09 19.06
N LEU A 146 5.60 8.52 17.91
CA LEU A 146 5.75 9.24 16.64
C LEU A 146 4.42 9.85 16.18
N SER A 147 3.33 9.07 16.14
CA SER A 147 1.99 9.54 15.77
C SER A 147 1.48 10.60 16.76
N LYS A 148 1.74 10.44 18.07
CA LYS A 148 1.37 11.46 19.07
C LYS A 148 2.12 12.78 18.86
N PHE A 149 3.43 12.73 18.60
CA PHE A 149 4.23 13.92 18.27
C PHE A 149 3.72 14.59 16.98
N PHE A 150 3.47 13.79 15.94
CA PHE A 150 2.96 14.28 14.66
C PHE A 150 1.58 14.95 14.78
N MET A 151 0.66 14.39 15.57
CA MET A 151 -0.65 15.01 15.81
C MET A 151 -0.55 16.38 16.50
N THR A 152 0.38 16.55 17.46
CA THR A 152 0.64 17.87 18.07
C THR A 152 1.12 18.88 17.00
N GLN A 153 2.13 18.50 16.21
CA GLN A 153 2.68 19.36 15.16
C GLN A 153 1.66 19.68 14.04
N TYR A 154 0.81 18.72 13.67
CA TYR A 154 -0.28 18.92 12.71
C TYR A 154 -1.28 19.99 13.22
N LEU A 155 -1.66 19.94 14.50
CA LEU A 155 -2.60 20.90 15.09
C LEU A 155 -1.98 22.30 15.17
N GLU A 156 -0.74 22.42 15.67
CA GLU A 156 -0.02 23.71 15.72
C GLU A 156 0.13 24.34 14.33
N TRP A 157 0.46 23.54 13.32
CA TRP A 157 0.58 23.99 11.93
C TRP A 157 -0.78 24.38 11.31
N LYS A 158 -1.86 23.66 11.64
CA LYS A 158 -3.22 23.98 11.18
C LYS A 158 -3.73 25.30 11.77
N ASP A 159 -3.47 25.55 13.05
CA ASP A 159 -3.70 26.85 13.70
C ASP A 159 -2.95 27.99 12.99
N ILE A 160 -1.70 27.76 12.59
CA ILE A 160 -0.89 28.74 11.84
C ILE A 160 -1.46 29.00 10.44
N LEU A 161 -2.02 27.98 9.76
CA LEU A 161 -2.68 28.17 8.48
C LEU A 161 -3.97 28.99 8.63
N GLN A 162 -4.82 28.68 9.62
CA GLN A 162 -6.07 29.41 9.85
C GLN A 162 -5.83 30.89 10.13
N ARG A 163 -4.86 31.22 11.01
CA ARG A 163 -4.50 32.62 11.30
C ARG A 163 -3.98 33.35 10.05
N LYS A 164 -3.22 32.67 9.17
CA LYS A 164 -2.76 33.24 7.89
C LYS A 164 -3.88 33.42 6.85
N GLU A 165 -5.01 32.74 6.98
CA GLU A 165 -6.21 32.98 6.17
C GLU A 165 -7.02 34.15 6.74
N GLU A 166 -7.19 34.22 8.06
CA GLU A 166 -7.80 35.35 8.76
C GLU A 166 -7.04 36.67 8.50
N GLU A 167 -5.71 36.67 8.65
CA GLU A 167 -4.83 37.82 8.36
C GLU A 167 -4.97 38.32 6.92
N LYS A 168 -5.18 37.42 5.94
CA LYS A 168 -5.41 37.81 4.53
C LYS A 168 -6.78 38.44 4.32
N ILE A 169 -7.81 37.96 5.02
CA ILE A 169 -9.18 38.48 4.93
C ILE A 169 -9.29 39.87 5.53
N TYR A 170 -8.61 40.13 6.65
CA TYR A 170 -8.58 41.47 7.27
C TYR A 170 -7.54 42.40 6.63
N GLY A 171 -6.43 41.86 6.11
CA GLY A 171 -5.33 42.65 5.52
C GLY A 171 -5.62 43.30 4.16
N SER A 172 -6.68 42.90 3.45
CA SER A 172 -7.13 43.56 2.21
C SER A 172 -8.12 44.71 2.44
N GLY A 173 -8.19 45.25 3.67
CA GLY A 173 -9.26 46.16 4.11
C GLY A 173 -8.95 47.67 4.13
N GLU A 174 -7.74 48.11 3.80
CA GLU A 174 -7.34 49.53 3.96
C GLU A 174 -6.66 50.12 2.70
N SER A 175 -7.46 50.60 1.73
CA SER A 175 -7.15 51.83 0.96
C SER A 175 -8.28 52.23 -0.02
N ASP A 176 -9.22 53.06 0.42
CA ASP A 176 -9.64 54.25 -0.34
C ASP A 176 -10.37 55.23 0.59
N ASP A 177 -10.07 56.53 0.50
CA ASP A 177 -10.68 57.56 1.36
C ASP A 177 -10.95 58.86 0.58
N GLY A 178 -12.23 59.24 0.53
CA GLY A 178 -12.67 60.59 0.18
C GLY A 178 -13.22 60.84 -1.24
N CYS A 179 -14.52 60.56 -1.46
CA CYS A 179 -15.42 61.52 -2.12
C CYS A 179 -16.93 61.24 -1.85
N PRO A 180 -17.80 62.27 -1.94
CA PRO A 180 -19.17 62.23 -1.40
C PRO A 180 -20.22 61.58 -2.33
N PRO A 181 -21.38 61.15 -1.78
CA PRO A 181 -22.37 60.34 -2.52
C PRO A 181 -23.34 61.16 -3.40
N PRO A 182 -23.70 60.68 -4.60
CA PRO A 182 -24.84 61.17 -5.35
C PRO A 182 -26.17 60.64 -4.80
N THR A 183 -27.23 61.43 -4.99
CA THR A 183 -28.59 61.23 -4.49
C THR A 183 -29.28 59.92 -4.91
N ALA A 184 -30.18 59.44 -4.05
CA ALA A 184 -31.02 58.27 -4.32
C ALA A 184 -32.05 58.50 -5.44
N ALA A 185 -32.37 57.43 -6.17
CA ALA A 185 -33.51 57.33 -7.09
C ALA A 185 -34.38 56.11 -6.74
N ALA A 186 -35.69 56.23 -6.94
CA ALA A 186 -36.69 55.25 -6.50
C ALA A 186 -36.88 54.06 -7.48
N PRO A 187 -37.39 52.90 -7.02
CA PRO A 187 -37.45 51.69 -7.84
C PRO A 187 -38.63 51.66 -8.83
N THR A 188 -38.35 51.34 -10.09
CA THR A 188 -39.37 51.04 -11.11
C THR A 188 -39.63 49.53 -11.20
N LYS A 189 -40.90 49.14 -11.05
CA LYS A 189 -41.38 47.77 -11.29
C LYS A 189 -41.94 47.64 -12.71
N GLU A 190 -41.35 46.80 -13.55
CA GLU A 190 -41.98 46.03 -14.66
C GLU A 190 -41.01 44.90 -15.07
N LYS A 191 -41.40 43.73 -15.58
CA LYS A 191 -42.69 43.02 -15.67
C LYS A 191 -42.38 41.50 -15.72
N ARG A 192 -43.36 40.63 -15.43
CA ARG A 192 -43.19 39.18 -15.67
C ARG A 192 -43.15 38.88 -17.17
N GLY A 193 -42.18 38.06 -17.60
CA GLY A 193 -42.17 37.40 -18.91
C GLY A 193 -41.91 35.91 -18.71
N ASP A 194 -42.94 35.08 -18.83
CA ASP A 194 -42.79 33.63 -18.85
C ASP A 194 -42.14 33.19 -20.16
N THR A 195 -41.05 32.42 -20.10
CA THR A 195 -40.54 31.70 -21.28
C THR A 195 -39.95 30.35 -20.85
N LYS A 196 -40.76 29.32 -21.08
CA LYS A 196 -40.54 27.94 -20.66
C LYS A 196 -39.38 27.29 -21.44
N LYS A 197 -38.16 27.32 -20.90
CA LYS A 197 -37.06 26.45 -21.35
C LYS A 197 -36.94 25.23 -20.45
N THR A 198 -36.84 24.07 -21.07
CA THR A 198 -36.85 22.77 -20.41
C THR A 198 -35.57 22.56 -19.59
N THR A 199 -35.71 22.25 -18.31
CA THR A 199 -34.58 21.87 -17.45
C THR A 199 -34.05 20.49 -17.81
N SER A 200 -32.97 20.45 -18.60
CA SER A 200 -31.97 19.39 -18.44
C SER A 200 -31.33 19.58 -17.07
N ILE A 201 -31.61 18.67 -16.14
CA ILE A 201 -30.93 18.65 -14.84
C ILE A 201 -29.53 18.07 -15.10
N GLU A 202 -28.59 18.92 -15.52
CA GLU A 202 -27.17 18.60 -15.35
C GLU A 202 -26.94 18.43 -13.85
N LYS A 203 -26.63 17.20 -13.45
CA LYS A 203 -26.41 16.85 -12.06
C LYS A 203 -25.18 17.63 -11.59
N ALA A 204 -25.39 18.58 -10.67
CA ALA A 204 -24.31 19.37 -10.10
C ALA A 204 -23.22 18.43 -9.57
N LEU A 205 -21.97 18.69 -9.98
CA LEU A 205 -20.82 17.89 -9.58
C LEU A 205 -20.72 17.86 -8.04
N PRO A 206 -20.30 16.73 -7.45
CA PRO A 206 -19.86 16.77 -6.07
C PRO A 206 -18.64 17.72 -5.97
N PRO A 207 -18.63 18.68 -5.03
CA PRO A 207 -17.52 19.59 -4.87
C PRO A 207 -16.26 18.78 -4.56
N THR A 208 -15.15 19.13 -5.19
CA THR A 208 -13.86 18.47 -4.98
C THR A 208 -13.43 18.66 -3.54
N GLU A 209 -13.10 17.58 -2.85
CA GLU A 209 -12.48 17.70 -1.52
C GLU A 209 -11.09 18.35 -1.70
N PRO A 210 -10.76 19.42 -0.95
CA PRO A 210 -9.45 20.03 -1.05
C PRO A 210 -8.39 19.04 -0.60
N THR A 211 -7.39 18.79 -1.46
CA THR A 211 -6.25 17.92 -1.15
C THR A 211 -5.60 18.38 0.14
N GLU A 212 -5.60 17.52 1.17
CA GLU A 212 -5.00 17.87 2.46
C GLU A 212 -3.51 18.23 2.28
N PRO A 213 -3.09 19.45 2.63
CA PRO A 213 -1.72 19.88 2.44
C PRO A 213 -0.79 19.05 3.33
N VAL A 214 0.41 18.74 2.82
CA VAL A 214 1.39 17.93 3.55
C VAL A 214 2.06 18.79 4.63
N VAL A 215 2.01 18.35 5.89
CA VAL A 215 2.69 19.06 6.98
C VAL A 215 4.21 19.08 6.73
N PRO A 216 4.89 20.23 6.83
CA PRO A 216 6.35 20.30 6.89
C PRO A 216 6.90 19.35 7.95
N GLY A 217 8.05 18.72 7.71
CA GLY A 217 8.66 17.78 8.66
C GLY A 217 8.06 16.37 8.70
N SER A 218 6.83 16.15 8.22
CA SER A 218 6.12 14.85 8.24
C SER A 218 6.97 13.67 7.74
N LEU A 219 7.79 13.87 6.71
CA LEU A 219 8.75 12.90 6.16
C LEU A 219 9.67 12.25 7.21
N GLY A 220 9.98 12.96 8.30
CA GLY A 220 10.79 12.42 9.39
C GLY A 220 10.08 11.28 10.14
N ILE A 221 8.75 11.31 10.24
CA ILE A 221 7.94 10.37 11.00
C ILE A 221 8.03 8.95 10.40
N GLY A 222 7.65 8.78 9.13
CA GLY A 222 7.78 7.51 8.43
C GLY A 222 9.24 7.06 8.26
N SER A 223 10.18 8.00 8.08
CA SER A 223 11.60 7.68 7.97
C SER A 223 12.18 7.10 9.28
N VAL A 224 11.86 7.69 10.43
CA VAL A 224 12.26 7.16 11.75
C VAL A 224 11.57 5.82 12.01
N SER A 225 10.26 5.72 11.77
CA SER A 225 9.50 4.48 11.92
C SER A 225 10.12 3.31 11.15
N LEU A 226 10.47 3.52 9.88
CA LEU A 226 11.13 2.52 9.03
C LEU A 226 12.56 2.20 9.48
N ALA A 227 13.32 3.19 9.94
CA ALA A 227 14.67 2.99 10.45
C ALA A 227 14.65 2.17 11.75
N VAL A 228 13.68 2.40 12.63
CA VAL A 228 13.47 1.60 13.84
C VAL A 228 13.07 0.16 13.51
N ALA A 229 12.17 -0.07 12.55
CA ALA A 229 11.79 -1.43 12.13
C ALA A 229 12.99 -2.23 11.54
N LYS A 230 13.89 -1.55 10.81
CA LYS A 230 15.17 -2.13 10.38
C LYS A 230 16.10 -2.40 11.57
N ALA A 231 16.10 -1.53 12.58
CA ALA A 231 16.93 -1.69 13.76
C ALA A 231 16.47 -2.90 14.59
N GLY A 232 15.18 -3.01 14.90
CA GLY A 232 14.58 -4.17 15.56
C GLY A 232 14.88 -5.48 14.84
N ALA A 233 14.73 -5.53 13.52
CA ALA A 233 15.07 -6.70 12.72
C ALA A 233 16.55 -7.13 12.85
N LYS A 234 17.50 -6.19 12.70
CA LYS A 234 18.95 -6.49 12.83
C LYS A 234 19.32 -6.87 14.26
N VAL A 235 18.76 -6.20 15.26
CA VAL A 235 18.93 -6.48 16.69
C VAL A 235 18.44 -7.88 17.06
N GLN A 236 17.31 -8.32 16.50
CA GLN A 236 16.78 -9.68 16.65
C GLN A 236 17.52 -10.73 15.82
N GLY A 237 18.43 -10.33 14.92
CA GLY A 237 19.15 -11.23 14.02
C GLY A 237 18.27 -11.86 12.93
N ILE A 238 17.13 -11.26 12.60
CA ILE A 238 16.16 -11.80 11.63
C ILE A 238 15.99 -10.90 10.39
N PRO A 239 15.64 -11.47 9.22
CA PRO A 239 15.31 -10.67 8.05
C PRO A 239 14.10 -9.75 8.30
N LEU A 240 14.15 -8.52 7.77
CA LEU A 240 13.12 -7.49 7.96
C LEU A 240 11.68 -7.96 7.67
N TYR A 241 11.49 -8.84 6.68
CA TYR A 241 10.16 -9.39 6.37
C TYR A 241 9.62 -10.28 7.49
N LYS A 242 10.48 -11.00 8.22
CA LYS A 242 10.07 -11.81 9.38
C LYS A 242 9.75 -10.93 10.59
N HIS A 243 10.53 -9.86 10.79
CA HIS A 243 10.26 -8.87 11.83
C HIS A 243 8.88 -8.23 11.61
N ILE A 244 8.62 -7.68 10.42
CA ILE A 244 7.33 -7.07 10.07
C ILE A 244 6.17 -8.07 10.17
N ALA A 245 6.38 -9.33 9.77
CA ALA A 245 5.37 -10.38 9.98
C ALA A 245 5.09 -10.64 11.47
N SER A 246 6.12 -10.67 12.34
CA SER A 246 5.92 -10.82 13.78
C SER A 246 5.23 -9.61 14.43
N LEU A 247 5.37 -8.39 13.89
CA LEU A 247 4.60 -7.23 14.36
C LEU A 247 3.08 -7.39 14.14
N LYS A 248 2.69 -8.17 13.12
CA LYS A 248 1.29 -8.40 12.76
C LYS A 248 0.62 -9.49 13.62
N THR A 249 1.33 -10.57 13.93
CA THR A 249 0.78 -11.76 14.59
C THR A 249 1.34 -12.04 15.99
N GLN A 250 2.27 -11.21 16.49
CA GLN A 250 3.10 -11.41 17.70
C GLN A 250 4.00 -12.65 17.68
N GLU A 251 3.67 -13.65 16.87
CA GLU A 251 4.52 -14.78 16.45
C GLU A 251 4.93 -14.64 14.98
N THR A 252 6.04 -15.27 14.56
CA THR A 252 6.41 -15.36 13.14
C THR A 252 5.53 -16.38 12.40
N PRO A 253 4.82 -16.02 11.31
CA PRO A 253 4.01 -16.97 10.55
C PRO A 253 4.82 -18.15 10.02
N ALA A 254 4.23 -19.36 10.12
CA ALA A 254 4.84 -20.60 9.63
C ALA A 254 5.00 -20.64 8.09
N GLN A 255 4.20 -19.86 7.36
CA GLN A 255 4.32 -19.67 5.91
C GLN A 255 4.17 -18.17 5.59
N LEU A 256 4.97 -17.69 4.64
CA LEU A 256 4.91 -16.33 4.11
C LEU A 256 4.62 -16.38 2.61
N HIS A 257 3.95 -15.34 2.09
CA HIS A 257 3.56 -15.22 0.69
C HIS A 257 4.50 -14.27 -0.06
N ILE A 258 4.87 -14.63 -1.29
CA ILE A 258 5.56 -13.73 -2.22
C ILE A 258 4.47 -13.01 -3.04
N PRO A 259 4.34 -11.67 -2.94
CA PRO A 259 3.35 -10.91 -3.70
C PRO A 259 3.63 -10.98 -5.20
N ILE A 260 2.59 -11.05 -6.01
CA ILE A 260 2.69 -10.99 -7.47
C ILE A 260 3.17 -9.59 -7.87
N CYS A 261 4.29 -9.51 -8.58
CA CYS A 261 4.84 -8.24 -9.00
C CYS A 261 4.06 -7.68 -10.20
N LEU A 262 3.48 -6.49 -10.05
CA LEU A 262 2.94 -5.72 -11.17
C LEU A 262 4.06 -4.90 -11.80
N VAL A 263 4.09 -4.87 -13.13
CA VAL A 263 5.17 -4.22 -13.91
C VAL A 263 4.57 -3.18 -14.84
N THR A 264 4.94 -1.90 -14.66
CA THR A 264 4.52 -0.84 -15.59
C THR A 264 5.19 -1.03 -16.94
N LEU A 265 4.41 -1.32 -17.99
CA LEU A 265 4.92 -1.62 -19.33
C LEU A 265 5.16 -0.37 -20.17
N MET A 266 4.31 0.66 -20.00
CA MET A 266 4.41 1.97 -20.67
C MET A 266 3.68 3.04 -19.85
N SER A 267 4.08 4.30 -20.03
CA SER A 267 3.25 5.47 -19.73
C SER A 267 2.67 6.04 -21.02
N CYS A 268 1.43 6.51 -20.96
CA CYS A 268 0.66 6.97 -22.12
C CYS A 268 -0.31 8.15 -21.83
N GLY A 269 -0.18 8.79 -20.65
CA GLY A 269 -1.11 9.81 -20.17
C GLY A 269 -0.76 11.26 -20.51
N LYS A 270 -1.05 12.18 -19.59
CA LYS A 270 -0.97 13.63 -19.78
C LYS A 270 0.44 14.15 -20.13
N GLY A 271 1.48 13.54 -19.57
CA GLY A 271 2.89 13.80 -19.92
C GLY A 271 3.37 13.13 -21.22
N SER A 272 2.56 12.29 -21.86
CA SER A 272 2.93 11.55 -23.08
C SER A 272 2.59 12.32 -24.36
N PRO A 273 3.33 12.08 -25.47
CA PRO A 273 3.01 12.63 -26.78
C PRO A 273 1.73 12.02 -27.38
N GLY A 274 1.22 12.61 -28.46
CA GLY A 274 -0.07 12.22 -29.05
C GLY A 274 -1.26 12.91 -28.39
N LYS A 275 -2.46 12.33 -28.53
CA LYS A 275 -3.70 12.89 -27.97
C LYS A 275 -4.26 12.13 -26.77
N LEU A 276 -3.88 10.88 -26.52
CA LEU A 276 -4.47 10.10 -25.43
C LEU A 276 -4.20 10.74 -24.05
N ARG A 277 -5.23 10.70 -23.19
CA ARG A 277 -5.18 11.20 -21.81
C ARG A 277 -5.80 10.25 -20.78
N LEU A 278 -6.79 9.45 -21.19
CA LEU A 278 -7.58 8.51 -20.36
C LEU A 278 -6.78 7.57 -19.44
N MET A 279 -5.54 7.25 -19.79
CA MET A 279 -4.71 6.28 -19.08
C MET A 279 -3.29 6.81 -18.92
N GLU A 280 -2.85 6.95 -17.68
CA GLU A 280 -1.48 7.30 -17.34
C GLU A 280 -0.53 6.15 -17.61
N GLU A 281 -0.95 4.92 -17.29
CA GLU A 281 -0.10 3.72 -17.33
C GLU A 281 -0.83 2.47 -17.82
N VAL A 282 -0.10 1.60 -18.51
CA VAL A 282 -0.51 0.19 -18.72
C VAL A 282 0.45 -0.72 -17.95
N ILE A 283 -0.12 -1.58 -17.11
CA ILE A 283 0.58 -2.39 -16.11
C ILE A 283 0.31 -3.88 -16.38
N LEU A 284 1.35 -4.70 -16.41
CA LEU A 284 1.23 -6.15 -16.53
C LEU A 284 1.00 -6.79 -15.15
N ILE A 285 0.08 -7.75 -15.10
CA ILE A 285 -0.04 -8.75 -14.04
C ILE A 285 0.39 -10.12 -14.60
N PRO A 286 1.63 -10.55 -14.36
CA PRO A 286 2.12 -11.85 -14.82
C PRO A 286 1.59 -13.00 -13.95
N LYS A 287 1.35 -14.15 -14.58
CA LYS A 287 1.25 -15.43 -13.87
C LYS A 287 2.62 -15.80 -13.30
N ALA A 288 2.64 -16.49 -12.15
CA ALA A 288 3.87 -16.91 -11.49
C ALA A 288 4.79 -17.69 -12.46
N GLY A 289 6.08 -17.31 -12.50
CA GLY A 289 7.09 -17.89 -13.37
C GLY A 289 7.26 -17.28 -14.77
N GLN A 290 6.42 -16.32 -15.18
CA GLN A 290 6.50 -15.72 -16.53
C GLN A 290 7.57 -14.60 -16.66
N SER A 291 8.31 -14.60 -17.79
CA SER A 291 9.40 -13.66 -18.07
C SER A 291 8.90 -12.33 -18.67
N VAL A 292 8.63 -11.34 -17.80
CA VAL A 292 8.17 -10.00 -18.25
C VAL A 292 9.21 -9.27 -19.12
N THR A 293 10.50 -9.62 -18.99
CA THR A 293 11.58 -8.95 -19.73
C THR A 293 11.51 -9.16 -21.25
N GLU A 294 10.85 -10.21 -21.72
CA GLU A 294 10.77 -10.54 -23.14
C GLU A 294 9.63 -9.77 -23.81
N LEU A 295 8.47 -9.69 -23.14
CA LEU A 295 7.34 -8.87 -23.59
C LEU A 295 7.74 -7.41 -23.78
N GLN A 296 8.46 -6.81 -22.82
CA GLN A 296 8.89 -5.42 -22.95
C GLN A 296 9.88 -5.20 -24.11
N LYS A 297 10.77 -6.17 -24.39
CA LYS A 297 11.69 -6.10 -25.56
C LYS A 297 10.93 -6.16 -26.88
N GLU A 298 9.94 -7.04 -26.99
CA GLU A 298 9.15 -7.19 -28.22
C GLU A 298 8.26 -5.96 -28.46
N MET A 299 7.62 -5.41 -27.42
CA MET A 299 6.89 -4.14 -27.50
C MET A 299 7.79 -2.99 -27.98
N MET A 300 9.01 -2.88 -27.43
CA MET A 300 9.98 -1.85 -27.84
C MET A 300 10.46 -2.06 -29.29
N LYS A 301 10.57 -3.31 -29.76
CA LYS A 301 10.89 -3.66 -31.15
C LYS A 301 9.78 -3.26 -32.12
N ILE A 302 8.51 -3.53 -31.80
CA ILE A 302 7.34 -3.09 -32.57
C ILE A 302 7.29 -1.56 -32.62
N MET A 303 7.43 -0.89 -31.48
CA MET A 303 7.45 0.58 -31.40
C MET A 303 8.56 1.18 -32.27
N ASN A 304 9.80 0.73 -32.14
CA ASN A 304 10.93 1.25 -32.92
C ASN A 304 10.80 0.99 -34.44
N ALA A 305 10.02 0.01 -34.87
CA ALA A 305 9.67 -0.19 -36.28
C ALA A 305 8.61 0.83 -36.77
N SER A 306 7.71 1.27 -35.88
CA SER A 306 6.62 2.21 -36.17
C SER A 306 7.00 3.69 -36.09
N THR A 307 7.89 4.07 -35.17
CA THR A 307 8.23 5.48 -34.88
C THR A 307 9.71 5.78 -35.09
N LYS A 308 10.01 6.78 -35.92
CA LYS A 308 11.39 7.26 -36.18
C LYS A 308 12.05 8.00 -35.01
N ALA A 309 11.28 8.32 -33.96
CA ALA A 309 11.81 8.80 -32.70
C ALA A 309 11.93 7.60 -31.74
N GLY A 310 13.08 7.45 -31.10
CA GLY A 310 13.28 6.42 -30.07
C GLY A 310 12.44 6.72 -28.82
N ALA A 311 11.96 5.68 -28.15
CA ALA A 311 11.17 5.82 -26.94
C ALA A 311 11.98 6.47 -25.79
N VAL A 312 11.43 7.55 -25.23
CA VAL A 312 11.94 8.21 -24.02
C VAL A 312 11.50 7.38 -22.80
N MET A 313 12.33 7.28 -21.77
CA MET A 313 11.96 6.58 -20.53
C MET A 313 11.34 7.54 -19.52
N HIS A 314 10.25 7.10 -18.89
CA HIS A 314 9.58 7.78 -17.79
C HIS A 314 10.39 7.63 -16.49
N ASP A 315 10.15 8.48 -15.49
CA ASP A 315 10.83 8.36 -14.20
C ASP A 315 10.46 7.04 -13.49
N SER A 316 9.23 6.53 -13.71
CA SER A 316 8.74 5.20 -13.30
C SER A 316 9.40 4.02 -14.04
N GLY A 317 10.27 4.27 -15.02
CA GLY A 317 11.09 3.25 -15.69
C GLY A 317 10.37 2.45 -16.78
N ALA A 318 9.18 2.90 -17.16
CA ALA A 318 8.47 2.45 -18.35
C ALA A 318 8.76 3.41 -19.53
N PRO A 319 8.75 2.95 -20.79
CA PRO A 319 8.77 3.83 -21.96
C PRO A 319 7.55 4.76 -21.99
N ILE A 320 7.77 6.04 -22.32
CA ILE A 320 6.73 7.01 -22.66
C ILE A 320 6.34 6.78 -24.11
N LEU A 321 5.10 6.37 -24.36
CA LEU A 321 4.59 6.01 -25.69
C LEU A 321 3.37 6.86 -26.04
N GLY A 322 3.33 7.35 -27.29
CA GLY A 322 2.30 8.28 -27.76
C GLY A 322 1.20 7.62 -28.56
N PHE A 323 -0.05 7.90 -28.20
CA PHE A 323 -1.24 7.28 -28.81
C PHE A 323 -2.34 8.31 -29.08
N GLU A 324 -3.29 7.93 -29.94
CA GLU A 324 -4.43 8.75 -30.34
C GLU A 324 -5.76 8.23 -29.75
N ARG A 325 -5.84 6.93 -29.44
CA ARG A 325 -7.03 6.26 -28.90
C ARG A 325 -6.68 5.28 -27.77
N ALA A 326 -7.63 5.05 -26.88
CA ALA A 326 -7.49 4.21 -25.69
C ALA A 326 -7.23 2.72 -25.98
N GLU A 327 -7.58 2.24 -27.18
CA GLU A 327 -7.38 0.84 -27.57
C GLU A 327 -5.95 0.54 -28.00
N GLN A 328 -5.20 1.54 -28.50
CA GLN A 328 -3.88 1.32 -29.11
C GLN A 328 -2.81 0.81 -28.13
N PRO A 329 -2.73 1.27 -26.86
CA PRO A 329 -1.83 0.70 -25.86
C PRO A 329 -2.09 -0.80 -25.62
N LEU A 330 -3.36 -1.20 -25.62
CA LEU A 330 -3.79 -2.59 -25.39
C LEU A 330 -3.59 -3.46 -26.65
N GLU A 331 -3.82 -2.89 -27.83
CA GLU A 331 -3.53 -3.50 -29.14
C GLU A 331 -2.02 -3.80 -29.28
N LEU A 332 -1.13 -2.87 -28.90
CA LEU A 332 0.32 -3.06 -28.90
C LEU A 332 0.78 -4.19 -27.95
N VAL A 333 0.22 -4.27 -26.75
CA VAL A 333 0.55 -5.36 -25.81
C VAL A 333 0.03 -6.70 -26.34
N ALA A 334 -1.13 -6.73 -26.97
CA ALA A 334 -1.67 -7.95 -27.61
C ALA A 334 -0.80 -8.42 -28.79
N GLU A 335 -0.32 -7.52 -29.64
CA GLU A 335 0.60 -7.84 -30.74
C GLU A 335 1.93 -8.42 -30.20
N ALA A 336 2.54 -7.75 -29.22
CA ALA A 336 3.79 -8.23 -28.62
C ALA A 336 3.63 -9.58 -27.91
N SER A 337 2.47 -9.81 -27.28
CA SER A 337 2.14 -11.10 -26.64
C SER A 337 1.99 -12.21 -27.67
N ALA A 338 1.30 -11.94 -28.78
CA ALA A 338 1.11 -12.89 -29.87
C ALA A 338 2.44 -13.25 -30.56
N ASN A 339 3.33 -12.28 -30.79
CA ASN A 339 4.67 -12.52 -31.34
C ASN A 339 5.55 -13.44 -30.47
N LEU A 340 5.29 -13.48 -29.16
CA LEU A 340 5.99 -14.35 -28.20
C LEU A 340 5.22 -15.64 -27.86
N GLY A 341 4.01 -15.82 -28.40
CA GLY A 341 3.14 -16.95 -28.08
C GLY A 341 2.51 -16.92 -26.68
N LEU A 342 2.58 -15.78 -25.98
CA LEU A 342 2.04 -15.62 -24.62
C LEU A 342 0.51 -15.43 -24.64
N ALA A 343 -0.22 -16.27 -23.90
CA ALA A 343 -1.67 -16.26 -23.91
C ALA A 343 -2.26 -15.12 -23.05
N LEU A 344 -2.59 -14.00 -23.70
CA LEU A 344 -3.26 -12.85 -23.09
C LEU A 344 -4.63 -13.27 -22.52
N GLY A 345 -4.82 -13.10 -21.20
CA GLY A 345 -5.98 -13.57 -20.45
C GLY A 345 -5.84 -14.96 -19.80
N ALA A 346 -4.71 -15.65 -19.96
CA ALA A 346 -4.44 -16.97 -19.35
C ALA A 346 -3.05 -17.13 -18.71
N GLU A 347 -2.07 -16.35 -19.19
CA GLU A 347 -0.68 -16.30 -18.68
C GLU A 347 -0.27 -14.89 -18.25
N ILE A 348 -0.88 -13.88 -18.85
CA ILE A 348 -0.68 -12.47 -18.55
C ILE A 348 -2.02 -11.74 -18.59
N TYR A 349 -2.21 -10.82 -17.64
CA TYR A 349 -3.37 -9.94 -17.53
C TYR A 349 -2.89 -8.49 -17.45
N LEU A 350 -3.79 -7.53 -17.67
CA LEU A 350 -3.49 -6.11 -17.73
C LEU A 350 -4.27 -5.33 -16.67
N ALA A 351 -3.61 -4.35 -16.07
CA ALA A 351 -4.22 -3.28 -15.30
C ALA A 351 -3.92 -1.94 -15.98
N VAL A 352 -4.79 -0.95 -15.80
CA VAL A 352 -4.60 0.41 -16.31
C VAL A 352 -4.77 1.41 -15.17
N ASN A 353 -3.84 2.36 -15.06
CA ASN A 353 -3.99 3.52 -14.17
C ASN A 353 -4.58 4.68 -14.98
N CYS A 354 -5.73 5.19 -14.54
CA CYS A 354 -6.47 6.24 -15.24
C CYS A 354 -6.24 7.64 -14.66
N ALA A 355 -5.74 7.73 -13.42
CA ALA A 355 -5.47 8.99 -12.71
C ALA A 355 -6.57 10.06 -12.86
N ALA A 356 -7.85 9.65 -12.91
CA ALA A 356 -8.91 10.44 -13.54
C ALA A 356 -9.18 11.81 -12.90
N ALA A 357 -8.75 12.02 -11.64
CA ALA A 357 -8.76 13.34 -11.00
C ALA A 357 -8.00 14.41 -11.80
N GLU A 358 -6.87 14.06 -12.44
CA GLU A 358 -6.08 14.98 -13.27
C GLU A 358 -6.72 15.28 -14.65
N LEU A 359 -7.73 14.49 -15.03
CA LEU A 359 -8.44 14.61 -16.30
C LEU A 359 -9.72 15.47 -16.17
N MET A 360 -10.20 15.75 -14.95
CA MET A 360 -11.43 16.50 -14.72
C MET A 360 -11.28 17.99 -15.02
N ASP A 361 -11.91 18.46 -16.10
CA ASP A 361 -12.16 19.88 -16.30
C ASP A 361 -13.35 20.31 -15.42
N HIS A 362 -13.02 20.96 -14.31
CA HIS A 362 -13.97 21.44 -13.31
C HIS A 362 -14.88 22.57 -13.82
N SER A 363 -14.50 23.28 -14.90
CA SER A 363 -15.34 24.30 -15.54
C SER A 363 -16.41 23.70 -16.47
N LYS A 364 -16.14 22.50 -17.02
CA LYS A 364 -17.06 21.77 -17.91
C LYS A 364 -17.80 20.62 -17.22
N GLY A 365 -17.34 20.16 -16.07
CA GLY A 365 -17.83 18.95 -15.40
C GLY A 365 -17.57 17.67 -16.19
N LYS A 366 -16.46 17.62 -16.93
CA LYS A 366 -16.15 16.53 -17.87
C LYS A 366 -14.68 16.15 -17.82
N TYR A 367 -14.42 14.86 -18.00
CA TYR A 367 -13.09 14.28 -18.11
C TYR A 367 -12.53 14.47 -19.52
N GLU A 368 -11.34 15.03 -19.67
CA GLU A 368 -10.60 15.08 -20.93
C GLU A 368 -9.91 13.74 -21.19
N VAL A 369 -10.56 12.87 -21.97
CA VAL A 369 -10.09 11.49 -22.24
C VAL A 369 -9.05 11.44 -23.36
N ALA A 370 -9.05 12.46 -24.21
CA ALA A 370 -8.01 12.77 -25.18
C ALA A 370 -8.01 14.29 -25.44
N THR A 371 -6.92 14.87 -25.93
CA THR A 371 -6.78 16.32 -26.17
C THR A 371 -7.95 16.89 -26.97
N GLY A 372 -8.76 17.76 -26.33
CA GLY A 372 -9.97 18.37 -26.89
C GLY A 372 -11.25 17.51 -26.82
N MET A 373 -11.18 16.27 -26.34
CA MET A 373 -12.29 15.32 -26.25
C MET A 373 -12.75 15.15 -24.79
N PHE A 374 -13.86 15.79 -24.46
CA PHE A 374 -14.46 15.80 -23.12
C PHE A 374 -15.61 14.80 -23.01
N LYS A 375 -15.66 14.05 -21.90
CA LYS A 375 -16.68 13.03 -21.58
C LYS A 375 -17.35 13.32 -20.23
N SER A 376 -18.67 13.20 -20.15
CA SER A 376 -19.36 13.19 -18.85
C SER A 376 -18.95 11.97 -18.01
N PRO A 377 -19.19 11.96 -16.68
CA PRO A 377 -18.91 10.81 -15.83
C PRO A 377 -19.63 9.52 -16.28
N ASP A 378 -20.84 9.62 -16.83
CA ASP A 378 -21.57 8.47 -17.38
C ASP A 378 -21.08 8.07 -18.80
N GLU A 379 -20.74 9.03 -19.68
CA GLU A 379 -20.14 8.68 -20.98
C GLU A 379 -18.73 8.04 -20.83
N LEU A 380 -18.02 8.39 -19.76
CA LEU A 380 -16.73 7.79 -19.39
C LEU A 380 -16.92 6.35 -18.88
N LEU A 381 -18.00 6.09 -18.14
CA LEU A 381 -18.37 4.76 -17.68
C LEU A 381 -18.69 3.82 -18.86
N ASP A 382 -19.43 4.30 -19.86
CA ASP A 382 -19.69 3.55 -21.10
C ASP A 382 -18.39 3.24 -21.86
N LEU A 383 -17.44 4.19 -21.88
CA LEU A 383 -16.12 4.00 -22.49
C LEU A 383 -15.29 2.91 -21.78
N TYR A 384 -15.28 2.90 -20.43
CA TYR A 384 -14.61 1.82 -19.69
C TYR A 384 -15.27 0.46 -19.91
N GLN A 385 -16.61 0.37 -19.94
CA GLN A 385 -17.31 -0.87 -20.27
C GLN A 385 -16.95 -1.37 -21.67
N SER A 386 -16.89 -0.48 -22.67
CA SER A 386 -16.46 -0.80 -24.03
C SER A 386 -15.03 -1.38 -24.06
N LEU A 387 -14.10 -0.78 -23.32
CA LEU A 387 -12.72 -1.24 -23.22
C LEU A 387 -12.59 -2.61 -22.53
N ILE A 388 -13.27 -2.82 -21.39
CA ILE A 388 -13.27 -4.11 -20.66
C ILE A 388 -13.86 -5.22 -21.54
N ASN A 389 -14.97 -4.95 -22.23
CA ASN A 389 -15.61 -5.93 -23.11
C ASN A 389 -14.78 -6.25 -24.37
N LYS A 390 -14.04 -5.27 -24.91
CA LYS A 390 -13.14 -5.48 -26.05
C LYS A 390 -11.86 -6.22 -25.65
N PHE A 391 -11.36 -6.01 -24.43
CA PHE A 391 -10.13 -6.61 -23.93
C PHE A 391 -10.36 -7.37 -22.62
N PRO A 392 -10.88 -8.61 -22.65
CA PRO A 392 -11.15 -9.40 -21.42
C PRO A 392 -9.94 -9.70 -20.53
N ALA A 393 -8.71 -9.43 -20.99
CA ALA A 393 -7.51 -9.48 -20.18
C ALA A 393 -7.26 -8.21 -19.33
N LEU A 394 -8.00 -7.12 -19.57
CA LEU A 394 -8.01 -5.92 -18.74
C LEU A 394 -8.79 -6.18 -17.44
N VAL A 395 -8.08 -6.67 -16.44
CA VAL A 395 -8.66 -7.13 -15.17
C VAL A 395 -8.79 -6.02 -14.13
N ALA A 396 -8.00 -4.95 -14.19
CA ALA A 396 -8.08 -3.90 -13.17
C ALA A 396 -7.99 -2.47 -13.72
N LEU A 397 -8.78 -1.58 -13.11
CA LEU A 397 -8.71 -0.13 -13.32
C LEU A 397 -8.35 0.54 -11.99
N ILE A 398 -7.24 1.28 -11.97
CA ILE A 398 -6.82 2.13 -10.85
C ILE A 398 -7.30 3.56 -11.12
N ASN A 399 -7.98 4.17 -10.15
CA ASN A 399 -8.51 5.52 -10.23
C ASN A 399 -9.30 5.87 -11.53
N PRO A 400 -10.27 5.05 -11.98
CA PRO A 400 -11.09 5.33 -13.17
C PRO A 400 -11.95 6.60 -13.06
N PHE A 401 -12.30 7.04 -11.85
CA PHE A 401 -13.04 8.29 -11.60
C PHE A 401 -12.41 9.05 -10.43
N ARG A 402 -12.81 10.32 -10.25
CA ARG A 402 -12.57 11.08 -9.02
C ARG A 402 -13.09 10.37 -7.77
N LYS A 403 -12.52 10.68 -6.60
CA LYS A 403 -12.95 10.13 -5.29
C LYS A 403 -14.44 10.40 -5.01
N GLU A 404 -14.94 11.57 -5.41
CA GLU A 404 -16.29 12.01 -5.05
C GLU A 404 -17.40 11.42 -5.93
N ASP A 405 -17.07 10.90 -7.12
CA ASP A 405 -17.99 10.32 -8.12
C ASP A 405 -18.47 8.89 -7.72
N ASN A 406 -18.87 8.74 -6.45
CA ASN A 406 -19.21 7.47 -5.81
C ASN A 406 -20.27 6.66 -6.56
N GLU A 407 -21.21 7.33 -7.25
CA GLU A 407 -22.23 6.68 -8.08
C GLU A 407 -21.61 5.99 -9.30
N GLN A 408 -20.62 6.59 -9.95
CA GLN A 408 -19.95 6.03 -11.12
C GLN A 408 -19.05 4.86 -10.73
N TRP A 409 -18.36 4.93 -9.59
CA TRP A 409 -17.67 3.77 -9.02
C TRP A 409 -18.63 2.61 -8.74
N GLU A 410 -19.79 2.88 -8.14
CA GLU A 410 -20.84 1.87 -7.89
C GLU A 410 -21.41 1.28 -9.18
N LYS A 411 -21.82 2.13 -10.15
CA LYS A 411 -22.32 1.68 -11.47
C LYS A 411 -21.28 0.80 -12.18
N LEU A 412 -20.01 1.22 -12.23
CA LEU A 412 -18.95 0.50 -12.94
C LEU A 412 -18.61 -0.82 -12.24
N ARG A 413 -18.62 -0.86 -10.90
CA ARG A 413 -18.49 -2.09 -10.10
C ARG A 413 -19.61 -3.07 -10.41
N ASN A 414 -20.84 -2.61 -10.31
CA ASN A 414 -22.03 -3.46 -10.42
C ASN A 414 -22.17 -4.02 -11.85
N ALA A 415 -21.74 -3.27 -12.87
CA ALA A 415 -21.66 -3.75 -14.25
C ALA A 415 -20.55 -4.82 -14.47
N ASN A 416 -19.38 -4.66 -13.86
CA ASN A 416 -18.20 -5.49 -14.13
C ASN A 416 -17.82 -6.42 -12.97
N THR A 417 -18.79 -6.80 -12.13
CA THR A 417 -18.55 -7.42 -10.80
C THR A 417 -17.66 -8.66 -10.81
N ASP A 418 -17.61 -9.44 -11.90
CA ASP A 418 -16.70 -10.59 -12.03
C ASP A 418 -15.59 -10.41 -13.09
N SER A 419 -15.62 -9.32 -13.86
CA SER A 419 -14.74 -9.11 -15.03
C SER A 419 -13.66 -8.04 -14.81
N CYS A 420 -13.93 -7.01 -14.00
CA CYS A 420 -12.97 -5.92 -13.72
C CYS A 420 -13.02 -5.54 -12.23
N SER A 421 -11.87 -5.57 -11.54
CA SER A 421 -11.78 -5.04 -10.16
C SER A 421 -11.38 -3.57 -10.19
N LEU A 422 -12.13 -2.76 -9.45
CA LEU A 422 -11.84 -1.34 -9.27
C LEU A 422 -10.91 -1.16 -8.08
N LEU A 423 -9.81 -0.44 -8.33
CA LEU A 423 -8.74 -0.15 -7.40
C LEU A 423 -8.66 1.35 -7.13
N PHE A 424 -8.35 1.73 -5.90
CA PHE A 424 -8.20 3.14 -5.51
C PHE A 424 -6.82 3.40 -4.93
N GLU A 425 -6.23 4.51 -5.36
CA GLU A 425 -4.91 4.98 -4.97
C GLU A 425 -4.97 6.45 -4.54
N GLY A 426 -4.55 6.73 -3.31
CA GLY A 426 -4.54 8.07 -2.72
C GLY A 426 -4.35 7.98 -1.21
N LYS A 427 -4.19 9.13 -0.52
CA LYS A 427 -4.15 9.17 0.96
C LYS A 427 -5.52 9.00 1.62
N ALA A 428 -6.59 9.45 0.94
CA ALA A 428 -7.92 9.52 1.52
C ALA A 428 -8.59 8.12 1.65
N PRO A 429 -9.59 7.94 2.54
CA PRO A 429 -10.37 6.73 2.60
C PRO A 429 -10.99 6.37 1.24
N PRO A 430 -10.84 5.11 0.75
CA PRO A 430 -11.35 4.71 -0.56
C PRO A 430 -12.89 4.69 -0.62
N PRO A 431 -13.49 5.00 -1.79
CA PRO A 431 -14.93 4.86 -2.00
C PRO A 431 -15.48 3.46 -1.65
N PRO A 432 -16.72 3.33 -1.13
CA PRO A 432 -17.31 2.03 -0.72
C PRO A 432 -17.43 0.98 -1.85
N ALA A 433 -17.32 1.41 -3.10
CA ALA A 433 -17.31 0.55 -4.28
C ALA A 433 -16.01 -0.27 -4.45
N VAL A 434 -14.88 0.21 -3.90
CA VAL A 434 -13.54 -0.29 -4.22
C VAL A 434 -13.30 -1.70 -3.66
N ARG A 435 -12.70 -2.58 -4.48
CA ARG A 435 -12.30 -3.95 -4.05
C ARG A 435 -10.88 -4.05 -3.51
N GLY A 436 -9.97 -3.21 -4.02
CA GLY A 436 -8.58 -3.20 -3.60
C GLY A 436 -8.05 -1.79 -3.39
N TYR A 437 -7.41 -1.57 -2.25
CA TYR A 437 -6.77 -0.30 -1.93
C TYR A 437 -5.27 -0.40 -2.20
N VAL A 438 -4.72 0.66 -2.77
CA VAL A 438 -3.30 0.79 -3.09
C VAL A 438 -2.59 1.50 -1.93
N VAL A 439 -1.84 0.73 -1.14
CA VAL A 439 -1.11 1.27 0.01
C VAL A 439 0.22 1.89 -0.43
N LYS A 440 0.46 3.14 -0.04
CA LYS A 440 1.75 3.84 -0.12
C LYS A 440 2.25 4.19 1.29
N HIS A 441 3.56 4.05 1.53
CA HIS A 441 4.21 4.33 2.81
C HIS A 441 5.02 5.63 2.69
N ILE A 442 4.33 6.76 2.85
CA ILE A 442 4.82 8.10 2.50
C ILE A 442 4.70 9.04 3.69
N HIS A 443 5.62 10.01 3.78
CA HIS A 443 5.58 11.11 4.75
C HIS A 443 5.39 10.63 6.21
N ASP A 444 4.18 10.82 6.73
CA ASP A 444 3.68 10.56 8.08
C ASP A 444 3.32 9.09 8.37
N THR A 445 3.13 8.25 7.35
CA THR A 445 2.71 6.85 7.53
C THR A 445 3.78 6.03 8.26
N THR A 446 3.43 5.41 9.39
CA THR A 446 4.33 4.53 10.16
C THR A 446 4.25 3.06 9.70
N VAL A 447 5.22 2.24 10.14
CA VAL A 447 5.20 0.79 9.93
C VAL A 447 4.02 0.14 10.65
N SER A 448 3.65 0.63 11.84
CA SER A 448 2.45 0.16 12.55
C SER A 448 1.15 0.49 11.81
N ASP A 449 1.05 1.64 11.14
CA ASP A 449 -0.10 1.96 10.28
C ASP A 449 -0.22 0.96 9.12
N LEU A 450 0.90 0.60 8.47
CA LEU A 450 0.90 -0.43 7.44
C LEU A 450 0.42 -1.79 7.97
N VAL A 451 0.85 -2.18 9.18
CA VAL A 451 0.40 -3.40 9.85
C VAL A 451 -1.09 -3.34 10.15
N HIS A 452 -1.62 -2.18 10.57
CA HIS A 452 -3.05 -1.94 10.80
C HIS A 452 -3.86 -2.09 9.50
N PHE A 453 -3.48 -1.38 8.44
CA PHE A 453 -4.11 -1.48 7.11
C PHE A 453 -4.07 -2.92 6.55
N ALA A 454 -2.96 -3.64 6.76
CA ALA A 454 -2.82 -5.05 6.37
C ALA A 454 -3.53 -6.05 7.31
N SER A 455 -4.19 -5.57 8.36
CA SER A 455 -4.96 -6.39 9.31
C SER A 455 -6.46 -6.19 9.15
N GLU A 456 -6.96 -4.95 9.09
CA GLU A 456 -8.40 -4.66 9.07
C GLU A 456 -9.14 -5.13 7.81
N LYS A 457 -8.62 -4.81 6.61
CA LYS A 457 -9.41 -4.89 5.36
C LYS A 457 -9.15 -6.16 4.57
N GLN A 458 -10.04 -7.16 4.66
CA GLN A 458 -9.96 -8.44 3.93
C GLN A 458 -10.47 -8.35 2.47
N GLY A 459 -9.86 -7.47 1.66
CA GLY A 459 -10.04 -7.41 0.19
C GLY A 459 -8.70 -7.60 -0.53
N ASN A 460 -8.69 -7.77 -1.86
CA ASN A 460 -7.46 -7.98 -2.64
C ASN A 460 -6.52 -6.77 -2.48
N ARG A 461 -5.31 -6.97 -1.95
CA ARG A 461 -4.42 -5.86 -1.56
C ARG A 461 -3.27 -5.66 -2.52
N LEU A 462 -3.02 -4.39 -2.86
CA LEU A 462 -1.88 -3.97 -3.64
C LEU A 462 -1.10 -2.91 -2.84
N THR A 463 0.21 -3.03 -2.83
CA THR A 463 1.09 -1.88 -2.55
C THR A 463 1.58 -1.31 -3.86
N ASP A 464 1.65 0.01 -3.97
CA ASP A 464 2.35 0.68 -5.06
C ASP A 464 3.64 1.35 -4.57
N SER A 465 4.72 1.08 -5.28
CA SER A 465 6.04 1.66 -5.09
C SER A 465 6.39 2.76 -6.11
N GLU A 466 5.41 3.32 -6.81
CA GLU A 466 5.53 4.69 -7.34
C GLU A 466 5.21 5.67 -6.20
N LEU A 467 6.15 6.00 -5.32
CA LEU A 467 7.46 6.52 -5.72
C LEU A 467 8.68 5.92 -5.01
N GLN A 468 9.83 6.35 -5.51
CA GLN A 468 11.16 5.84 -5.22
C GLN A 468 11.65 6.20 -3.81
N HIS A 469 11.10 5.50 -2.80
CA HIS A 469 11.76 5.06 -1.54
C HIS A 469 10.82 4.29 -0.58
N CYS A 470 9.52 4.15 -0.87
CA CYS A 470 8.50 3.93 0.17
C CYS A 470 8.29 2.50 0.68
N VAL A 471 7.97 1.53 -0.18
CA VAL A 471 7.70 0.14 0.23
C VAL A 471 8.80 -0.76 -0.30
N LEU A 472 9.67 -1.22 0.59
CA LEU A 472 10.68 -2.23 0.27
C LEU A 472 9.99 -3.60 0.16
N PRO A 473 10.43 -4.51 -0.75
CA PRO A 473 9.86 -5.86 -0.86
C PRO A 473 9.69 -6.63 0.47
N PRO A 474 10.60 -6.51 1.47
CA PRO A 474 10.36 -7.06 2.80
C PRO A 474 9.06 -6.63 3.50
N GLN A 475 8.60 -5.39 3.29
CA GLN A 475 7.33 -4.92 3.86
C GLN A 475 6.14 -5.66 3.23
N ALA A 476 6.08 -5.78 1.90
CA ALA A 476 4.98 -6.45 1.22
C ALA A 476 4.90 -7.96 1.56
N VAL A 477 6.05 -8.63 1.66
CA VAL A 477 6.13 -10.04 2.12
C VAL A 477 5.74 -10.17 3.60
N GLY A 478 6.25 -9.29 4.47
CA GLY A 478 5.99 -9.35 5.91
C GLY A 478 4.54 -9.02 6.29
N LEU A 479 3.92 -8.06 5.60
CA LEU A 479 2.51 -7.71 5.76
C LEU A 479 1.56 -8.79 5.19
N GLY A 480 2.07 -9.69 4.34
CA GLY A 480 1.28 -10.72 3.66
C GLY A 480 0.32 -10.10 2.64
N LEU A 481 0.86 -9.44 1.62
CA LEU A 481 0.10 -8.83 0.53
C LEU A 481 0.03 -9.75 -0.70
N ASP A 482 -1.00 -9.53 -1.51
CA ASP A 482 -1.25 -10.31 -2.73
C ASP A 482 -0.43 -9.78 -3.92
N TYR A 483 -0.28 -8.46 -4.03
CA TYR A 483 0.37 -7.77 -5.16
C TYR A 483 1.32 -6.64 -4.74
N ILE A 484 2.37 -6.40 -5.53
CA ILE A 484 3.29 -5.27 -5.39
C ILE A 484 3.58 -4.63 -6.77
N LYS A 485 3.23 -3.36 -6.97
CA LYS A 485 3.60 -2.58 -8.17
C LYS A 485 4.99 -1.96 -7.95
N LEU A 486 5.94 -2.26 -8.84
CA LEU A 486 7.35 -1.83 -8.73
C LEU A 486 7.80 -0.85 -9.84
N GLY A 487 6.87 -0.35 -10.67
CA GLY A 487 7.20 0.40 -11.88
C GLY A 487 7.75 -0.50 -12.99
N GLY A 488 8.39 0.10 -13.99
CA GLY A 488 8.98 -0.62 -15.13
C GLY A 488 10.31 -1.32 -14.83
N LEU A 489 10.82 -2.10 -15.78
CA LEU A 489 12.04 -2.91 -15.60
C LEU A 489 13.36 -2.13 -15.79
N ILE A 490 13.31 -0.81 -15.97
CA ILE A 490 14.48 0.03 -16.27
C ILE A 490 14.75 1.00 -15.11
N GLY A 491 16.00 1.04 -14.64
CA GLY A 491 16.48 1.90 -13.56
C GLY A 491 17.02 1.10 -12.36
N ALA A 492 18.19 1.49 -11.85
CA ALA A 492 18.95 0.70 -10.89
C ALA A 492 18.19 0.39 -9.59
N GLU A 493 17.51 1.36 -8.99
CA GLU A 493 16.78 1.16 -7.73
C GLU A 493 15.53 0.27 -7.90
N ARG A 494 14.82 0.36 -9.03
CA ARG A 494 13.74 -0.59 -9.34
C ARG A 494 14.30 -2.00 -9.46
N MET A 495 15.41 -2.18 -10.17
CA MET A 495 16.10 -3.47 -10.20
C MET A 495 16.57 -3.93 -8.82
N THR A 496 17.00 -3.05 -7.93
CA THR A 496 17.27 -3.40 -6.52
C THR A 496 16.02 -3.92 -5.79
N LYS A 497 14.81 -3.41 -6.09
CA LYS A 497 13.54 -3.94 -5.56
C LYS A 497 13.18 -5.30 -6.18
N TYR A 498 13.24 -5.45 -7.50
CA TYR A 498 13.02 -6.75 -8.18
C TYR A 498 13.99 -7.82 -7.66
N ASN A 499 15.30 -7.52 -7.65
CA ASN A 499 16.34 -8.41 -7.15
C ASN A 499 16.15 -8.74 -5.67
N ARG A 500 15.70 -7.79 -4.84
CA ARG A 500 15.44 -8.08 -3.41
C ARG A 500 14.18 -8.91 -3.20
N LEU A 501 13.15 -8.80 -4.06
CA LEU A 501 11.98 -9.69 -4.00
C LEU A 501 12.39 -11.14 -4.34
N LEU A 502 13.13 -11.34 -5.43
CA LEU A 502 13.68 -12.65 -5.84
C LEU A 502 14.58 -13.24 -4.75
N SER A 503 15.46 -12.44 -4.16
CA SER A 503 16.33 -12.86 -3.04
C SER A 503 15.53 -13.27 -1.79
N ILE A 504 14.34 -12.73 -1.55
CA ILE A 504 13.45 -13.18 -0.46
C ILE A 504 12.74 -14.49 -0.83
N GLU A 505 12.35 -14.66 -2.10
CA GLU A 505 11.80 -15.93 -2.60
C GLU A 505 12.83 -17.08 -2.45
N GLU A 506 14.09 -16.83 -2.82
CA GLU A 506 15.22 -17.76 -2.57
C GLU A 506 15.43 -18.04 -1.07
N GLU A 507 15.48 -17.00 -0.23
CA GLU A 507 15.59 -17.15 1.24
C GLU A 507 14.47 -17.98 1.86
N LEU A 508 13.25 -17.94 1.29
CA LEU A 508 12.11 -18.72 1.75
C LEU A 508 12.15 -20.16 1.20
N ALA A 509 12.45 -20.33 -0.09
CA ALA A 509 12.55 -21.64 -0.73
C ALA A 509 13.61 -22.53 -0.09
N GLN A 510 14.80 -21.98 0.21
CA GLN A 510 15.88 -22.69 0.91
C GLN A 510 15.49 -23.14 2.33
N ARG A 511 14.56 -22.43 2.99
CA ARG A 511 14.07 -22.74 4.35
C ARG A 511 12.81 -23.60 4.35
N GLY A 512 12.15 -23.74 3.20
CA GLY A 512 10.85 -24.39 3.03
C GLY A 512 10.90 -25.58 2.07
N ALA A 513 11.96 -26.38 2.13
CA ALA A 513 12.10 -27.58 1.31
C ALA A 513 10.84 -28.49 1.45
N GLN A 514 10.12 -28.66 0.34
CA GLN A 514 8.84 -29.38 0.24
C GLN A 514 7.60 -28.70 0.91
N GLY A 515 7.63 -27.38 1.08
CA GLY A 515 6.42 -26.54 1.15
C GLY A 515 6.03 -26.02 -0.24
N GLY A 516 5.10 -26.68 -0.93
CA GLY A 516 4.75 -26.34 -2.32
C GLY A 516 4.21 -24.91 -2.51
N MET A 517 4.33 -24.38 -3.74
CA MET A 517 3.79 -23.08 -4.15
C MET A 517 2.26 -23.03 -4.02
N THR A 518 1.78 -22.75 -2.81
CA THR A 518 0.42 -22.25 -2.58
C THR A 518 0.41 -20.74 -2.86
N THR A 519 0.81 -20.36 -4.07
CA THR A 519 0.60 -19.01 -4.61
C THR A 519 -0.91 -18.82 -4.65
N ARG A 520 -1.44 -18.07 -3.69
CA ARG A 520 -2.89 -17.90 -3.55
C ARG A 520 -3.34 -16.83 -4.55
N LEU A 521 -3.28 -17.20 -5.83
CA LEU A 521 -4.05 -16.62 -6.95
C LEU A 521 -5.53 -16.77 -6.62
N THR A 522 -5.99 -15.96 -5.66
CA THR A 522 -7.29 -16.10 -5.01
C THR A 522 -8.34 -15.47 -5.91
N VAL A 523 -8.69 -16.25 -6.94
CA VAL A 523 -9.87 -16.07 -7.78
C VAL A 523 -9.91 -14.72 -8.50
N TRP A 524 -8.93 -14.50 -9.37
CA TRP A 524 -9.15 -13.73 -10.60
C TRP A 524 -9.74 -14.61 -11.72
N SER A 525 -9.27 -15.85 -11.85
CA SER A 525 -9.65 -16.76 -12.95
C SER A 525 -10.71 -17.81 -12.57
N GLN A 526 -10.83 -18.16 -11.28
CA GLN A 526 -11.44 -19.44 -10.86
C GLN A 526 -12.98 -19.54 -10.95
N LYS A 527 -13.68 -18.51 -11.47
CA LYS A 527 -15.12 -18.59 -11.80
C LYS A 527 -15.40 -19.19 -13.18
N HIS A 528 -14.49 -19.06 -14.14
CA HIS A 528 -14.79 -19.44 -15.54
C HIS A 528 -14.60 -20.94 -15.85
N ALA A 529 -13.69 -21.63 -15.16
CA ALA A 529 -13.41 -23.06 -15.41
C ALA A 529 -14.55 -24.04 -15.05
N ALA A 530 -15.67 -23.56 -14.49
CA ALA A 530 -16.78 -24.38 -13.98
C ALA A 530 -17.99 -24.48 -14.92
N LEU A 531 -17.99 -23.78 -16.06
CA LEU A 531 -19.14 -23.74 -16.99
C LEU A 531 -18.96 -24.55 -18.27
N ASP A 532 -17.73 -24.70 -18.77
CA ASP A 532 -17.44 -25.39 -20.05
C ASP A 532 -17.45 -26.93 -19.99
N SER A 533 -17.76 -27.53 -18.82
CA SER A 533 -17.87 -29.00 -18.65
C SER A 533 -19.32 -29.52 -18.61
N ALA A 534 -20.32 -28.64 -18.66
CA ALA A 534 -21.74 -28.98 -18.52
C ALA A 534 -22.47 -29.27 -19.85
N SER A 535 -21.76 -29.80 -20.86
CA SER A 535 -22.27 -29.99 -22.23
C SER A 535 -22.03 -31.40 -22.81
N SER A 536 -21.94 -32.43 -21.97
CA SER A 536 -22.04 -33.83 -22.40
C SER A 536 -23.24 -34.54 -21.76
N THR A 537 -24.09 -35.15 -22.59
CA THR A 537 -25.25 -35.93 -22.14
C THR A 537 -24.79 -37.29 -21.61
N PRO A 538 -25.20 -37.71 -20.39
CA PRO A 538 -24.90 -39.04 -19.91
C PRO A 538 -25.71 -40.09 -20.70
N PRO A 539 -25.10 -41.19 -21.15
CA PRO A 539 -25.82 -42.29 -21.78
C PRO A 539 -26.70 -43.03 -20.75
N PHE A 540 -27.77 -43.68 -21.24
CA PHE A 540 -28.70 -44.45 -20.40
C PHE A 540 -28.02 -45.58 -19.61
N PRO A 541 -28.41 -45.83 -18.36
CA PRO A 541 -27.96 -47.00 -17.61
C PRO A 541 -28.58 -48.29 -18.16
N PRO A 542 -27.85 -49.43 -18.16
CA PRO A 542 -28.38 -50.71 -18.60
C PRO A 542 -29.37 -51.32 -17.58
N SER A 543 -30.36 -52.03 -18.09
CA SER A 543 -31.39 -52.72 -17.30
C SER A 543 -30.86 -53.98 -16.61
N PHE A 544 -31.15 -54.15 -15.32
CA PHE A 544 -31.05 -55.44 -14.61
C PHE A 544 -32.33 -55.73 -13.81
N GLY A 545 -32.69 -57.02 -13.72
CA GLY A 545 -33.96 -57.50 -13.17
C GLY A 545 -33.98 -57.79 -11.65
N PRO A 546 -35.12 -58.21 -11.09
CA PRO A 546 -35.36 -58.21 -9.64
C PRO A 546 -35.32 -59.59 -8.94
N THR A 547 -34.55 -59.68 -7.85
CA THR A 547 -34.61 -60.74 -6.80
C THR A 547 -34.13 -60.12 -5.47
N SER A 548 -35.00 -59.77 -4.51
CA SER A 548 -35.62 -60.62 -3.47
C SER A 548 -34.70 -61.00 -2.29
N GLY A 549 -34.88 -60.39 -1.11
CA GLY A 549 -34.20 -60.77 0.14
C GLY A 549 -34.52 -59.85 1.35
N VAL A 550 -35.03 -60.43 2.45
CA VAL A 550 -35.50 -59.80 3.71
C VAL A 550 -35.35 -60.90 4.80
N PRO A 551 -34.83 -60.69 6.05
CA PRO A 551 -35.36 -59.73 7.04
C PRO A 551 -34.36 -59.05 8.04
N ARG A 552 -34.95 -58.12 8.83
CA ARG A 552 -34.75 -57.70 10.26
C ARG A 552 -33.59 -58.34 11.07
N HIS A 553 -33.03 -57.75 12.13
CA HIS A 553 -33.46 -56.70 13.09
C HIS A 553 -32.34 -55.60 13.23
N ILE A 554 -32.19 -54.68 14.19
CA ILE A 554 -32.72 -54.39 15.56
C ILE A 554 -33.11 -52.88 15.66
N ALA A 555 -33.57 -52.40 16.82
CA ALA A 555 -33.98 -51.01 17.11
C ALA A 555 -32.88 -50.15 17.77
N GLY A 556 -33.05 -48.82 17.76
CA GLY A 556 -32.13 -47.84 18.37
C GLY A 556 -32.59 -46.38 18.26
N GLU A 557 -33.70 -46.05 18.92
CA GLU A 557 -34.19 -44.69 19.28
C GLU A 557 -34.48 -43.64 18.16
N ARG A 558 -35.33 -42.65 18.49
CA ARG A 558 -35.83 -41.59 17.59
C ARG A 558 -36.11 -40.28 18.32
N THR A 559 -35.29 -39.26 18.10
CA THR A 559 -35.53 -37.83 18.37
C THR A 559 -34.34 -37.05 17.80
N GLU A 560 -34.43 -35.99 16.97
CA GLU A 560 -35.54 -35.35 16.25
C GLU A 560 -35.03 -34.88 14.87
N TRP A 561 -35.69 -35.20 13.76
CA TRP A 561 -35.28 -34.75 12.41
C TRP A 561 -36.47 -34.57 11.44
N ARG A 562 -37.39 -33.63 11.73
CA ARG A 562 -38.54 -33.30 10.83
C ARG A 562 -38.92 -31.82 10.74
N SER A 563 -37.94 -30.91 10.70
CA SER A 563 -38.20 -29.46 10.47
C SER A 563 -37.42 -28.83 9.32
N ALA A 564 -36.48 -29.56 8.69
CA ALA A 564 -35.38 -28.96 7.89
C ALA A 564 -35.63 -28.79 6.37
N GLN A 565 -36.87 -28.91 5.86
CA GLN A 565 -37.14 -28.91 4.41
C GLN A 565 -38.36 -28.09 3.93
N ARG A 566 -38.88 -27.14 4.72
CA ARG A 566 -39.98 -26.24 4.29
C ARG A 566 -39.77 -24.75 4.55
N TRP A 567 -38.52 -24.30 4.67
CA TRP A 567 -38.17 -22.88 4.78
C TRP A 567 -36.88 -22.57 3.98
N ARG A 568 -36.94 -22.77 2.66
CA ARG A 568 -35.89 -22.38 1.70
C ARG A 568 -36.48 -21.78 0.41
N GLN A 569 -37.44 -20.89 0.59
CA GLN A 569 -37.89 -19.90 -0.38
C GLN A 569 -38.33 -18.66 0.42
N GLU A 570 -38.23 -17.49 -0.21
CA GLU A 570 -38.48 -16.15 0.37
C GLU A 570 -37.44 -15.63 1.40
N GLN A 571 -37.48 -14.31 1.63
CA GLN A 571 -36.62 -13.52 2.52
C GLN A 571 -35.12 -13.39 2.16
N THR A 572 -34.86 -12.86 0.97
CA THR A 572 -33.71 -11.96 0.76
C THR A 572 -33.97 -10.62 1.47
N HIS A 573 -33.15 -10.22 2.47
CA HIS A 573 -32.60 -8.86 2.64
C HIS A 573 -31.84 -8.67 3.98
N THR A 574 -30.85 -7.76 3.96
CA THR A 574 -30.26 -7.00 5.09
C THR A 574 -29.58 -7.73 6.28
N HIS A 575 -28.30 -7.37 6.47
CA HIS A 575 -27.52 -7.29 7.73
C HIS A 575 -27.79 -8.28 8.89
N ARG A 576 -26.74 -9.05 9.21
CA ARG A 576 -26.14 -9.03 10.56
C ARG A 576 -24.68 -9.44 10.55
N ALA A 577 -23.94 -8.97 11.56
CA ALA A 577 -22.54 -9.28 11.81
C ALA A 577 -22.39 -10.04 13.15
N VAL A 578 -21.15 -10.09 13.66
CA VAL A 578 -20.73 -10.57 14.99
C VAL A 578 -20.47 -12.09 15.10
N ALA A 579 -19.20 -12.39 15.40
CA ALA A 579 -18.82 -13.43 16.34
C ALA A 579 -17.57 -12.95 17.11
N VAL A 580 -17.75 -12.53 18.37
CA VAL A 580 -16.66 -12.28 19.33
C VAL A 580 -17.04 -13.00 20.62
N ILE A 581 -16.11 -13.79 21.16
CA ILE A 581 -16.30 -14.56 22.40
C ILE A 581 -15.39 -13.95 23.45
N GLN A 582 -15.94 -13.61 24.62
CA GLN A 582 -15.18 -13.18 25.79
C GLN A 582 -15.86 -13.69 27.06
N LEU A 583 -15.09 -14.31 27.96
CA LEU A 583 -15.55 -14.81 29.25
C LEU A 583 -14.51 -14.48 30.33
N VAL A 584 -15.01 -13.86 31.42
CA VAL A 584 -14.61 -13.98 32.86
C VAL A 584 -13.13 -14.26 33.20
N GLY A 585 -12.46 -13.54 34.10
CA GLY A 585 -12.82 -12.48 35.05
C GLY A 585 -11.53 -11.81 35.58
N THR A 586 -11.47 -11.08 36.71
CA THR A 586 -12.35 -10.96 37.90
C THR A 586 -12.22 -9.57 38.54
N GLY A 587 -13.20 -9.11 39.32
CA GLY A 587 -13.13 -7.84 40.06
C GLY A 587 -13.32 -7.93 41.58
N HIS A 588 -12.64 -7.05 42.30
CA HIS A 588 -12.95 -6.50 43.63
C HIS A 588 -12.80 -4.95 43.47
N ILE A 589 -13.37 -4.05 44.26
CA ILE A 589 -14.10 -4.03 45.55
C ILE A 589 -15.30 -3.05 45.33
N ALA A 590 -16.37 -2.94 46.12
CA ALA A 590 -16.69 -3.44 47.46
C ALA A 590 -18.21 -3.71 47.64
N GLY A 591 -18.61 -4.09 48.86
CA GLY A 591 -19.98 -4.39 49.27
C GLY A 591 -20.00 -5.09 50.62
#